data_AF-A0A7J4MY12-F1
#
_entry.id   AF-A0A7J4MY12-F1
#
_cell.length_a   1.000
_cell.length_b   1.000
_cell.length_c   1.000
_cell.angle_alpha   90.00
_cell.angle_beta   90.00
_cell.angle_gamma   90.00
#
_symmetry.space_group_name_H-M   'P 1'
#
loop_
_entity.id
_entity.type
_entity.pdbx_description
1 polymer ?
#
loop_
_entity_poly.entity_id
_entity_poly.type
_entity_poly.pdbx_seq_one_letter_code
_entity_poly.pdbx_strand_id
1 'polypeptide(L)'
;MILLDEDTRCLVQGITGKQGSFHTRQMLEYGTRIVAGVTPGKGGQEFLGVDVYNSVEEVTEEMDVNASIIFVPAPFAKDAAFESIKHLDLVVIITEHIPVHDSMQIMEYASRMGKTVIGPNTPGIITPGIGKLGIMPTHIFTEGTIGIVSRSGTLTYEFAAQLTEAGFGQSTCVGIGGDPVTGLGFVDVLERFEDDPGTDAVVLIGEIGGDAEERAASYIEQMSKPVFAFISGATAPPGKRMGHAGAIIEGGTGTASSKREALEAAGAVVVDRPSAIVDEIRAQLGVR
;
A
#
# COMPACT_ATOMS: atom_id res chain seq x y z
N MET A 1 14.90 -2.82 0.37
CA MET A 1 13.68 -2.00 0.28
C MET A 1 12.92 -2.37 -0.98
N ILE A 2 11.59 -2.39 -0.92
CA ILE A 2 10.74 -2.82 -2.03
C ILE A 2 9.95 -1.64 -2.61
N LEU A 3 9.80 -1.57 -3.94
CA LEU A 3 8.95 -0.65 -4.70
C LEU A 3 9.27 0.87 -4.59
N LEU A 4 9.64 1.36 -3.41
CA LEU A 4 9.98 2.74 -3.12
C LEU A 4 11.39 2.80 -2.53
N ASP A 5 12.32 3.34 -3.33
CA ASP A 5 13.75 3.44 -3.08
C ASP A 5 14.32 4.80 -3.51
N GLU A 6 15.64 4.99 -3.37
CA GLU A 6 16.35 6.23 -3.71
C GLU A 6 16.26 6.62 -5.20
N ASP A 7 16.01 5.63 -6.06
CA ASP A 7 15.85 5.82 -7.50
C ASP A 7 14.41 6.21 -7.87
N THR A 8 13.49 6.24 -6.89
CA THR A 8 12.11 6.61 -7.16
C THR A 8 11.98 8.11 -7.43
N ARG A 9 11.47 8.44 -8.62
CA ARG A 9 11.17 9.82 -9.08
C ARG A 9 9.68 9.85 -9.37
N CYS A 10 8.93 10.53 -8.51
CA CYS A 10 7.48 10.46 -8.56
C CYS A 10 6.85 11.76 -9.08
N LEU A 11 5.86 11.63 -9.96
CA LEU A 11 4.93 12.72 -10.27
C LEU A 11 3.63 12.62 -9.46
N VAL A 12 2.95 13.75 -9.28
CA VAL A 12 1.66 13.82 -8.57
C VAL A 12 0.53 14.19 -9.53
N GLN A 13 -0.38 13.26 -9.80
CA GLN A 13 -1.60 13.54 -10.54
C GLN A 13 -2.66 14.16 -9.63
N GLY A 14 -3.16 15.34 -10.02
CA GLY A 14 -4.06 16.14 -9.19
C GLY A 14 -3.33 17.00 -8.15
N ILE A 15 -2.05 17.34 -8.39
CA ILE A 15 -1.20 18.14 -7.49
C ILE A 15 -1.85 19.45 -7.03
N THR A 16 -2.61 20.12 -7.89
CA THR A 16 -3.25 21.41 -7.57
C THR A 16 -4.61 21.27 -6.88
N GLY A 17 -5.09 20.03 -6.70
CA GLY A 17 -6.31 19.72 -5.95
C GLY A 17 -6.08 19.78 -4.43
N LYS A 18 -7.16 19.81 -3.65
CA LYS A 18 -7.06 19.94 -2.18
C LYS A 18 -6.22 18.83 -1.52
N GLN A 19 -6.46 17.57 -1.89
CA GLN A 19 -5.72 16.43 -1.32
C GLN A 19 -4.32 16.31 -1.91
N GLY A 20 -4.19 16.46 -3.23
CA GLY A 20 -2.89 16.43 -3.91
C GLY A 20 -1.93 17.48 -3.36
N SER A 21 -2.37 18.74 -3.23
CA SER A 21 -1.52 19.82 -2.70
C SER A 21 -1.11 19.59 -1.25
N PHE A 22 -2.06 19.17 -0.40
CA PHE A 22 -1.80 18.90 1.01
C PHE A 22 -0.77 17.78 1.20
N HIS A 23 -0.95 16.64 0.53
CA HIS A 23 -0.04 15.51 0.69
C HIS A 23 1.26 15.68 -0.10
N THR A 24 1.28 16.44 -1.20
CA THR A 24 2.54 16.80 -1.89
C THR A 24 3.45 17.59 -0.97
N ARG A 25 2.91 18.58 -0.24
CA ARG A 25 3.69 19.31 0.77
C ARG A 25 4.33 18.36 1.79
N GLN A 26 3.55 17.42 2.33
CA GLN A 26 4.05 16.46 3.31
C GLN A 26 5.06 15.46 2.72
N MET A 27 4.92 15.07 1.45
CA MET A 27 5.88 14.21 0.76
C MET A 27 7.21 14.95 0.57
N LEU A 28 7.17 16.20 0.12
CA LEU A 28 8.36 17.06 0.00
C LEU A 28 9.02 17.31 1.36
N GLU A 29 8.25 17.64 2.40
CA GLU A 29 8.74 17.84 3.77
C GLU A 29 9.39 16.59 4.35
N TYR A 30 8.94 15.40 3.95
CA TYR A 30 9.52 14.13 4.37
C TYR A 30 10.79 13.74 3.59
N GLY A 31 11.07 14.42 2.47
CA GLY A 31 12.22 14.12 1.60
C GLY A 31 11.89 13.24 0.39
N THR A 32 10.62 12.90 0.14
CA THR A 32 10.24 12.18 -1.08
C THR A 32 10.62 12.98 -2.33
N ARG A 33 11.27 12.34 -3.29
CA ARG A 33 11.64 12.94 -4.57
C ARG A 33 10.44 13.10 -5.51
N ILE A 34 9.70 14.18 -5.31
CA ILE A 34 8.63 14.61 -6.23
C ILE A 34 9.23 15.51 -7.32
N VAL A 35 9.12 15.09 -8.57
CA VAL A 35 9.79 15.77 -9.71
C VAL A 35 8.84 16.58 -10.59
N ALA A 36 7.55 16.24 -10.59
CA ALA A 36 6.56 16.92 -11.41
C ALA A 36 5.15 16.79 -10.82
N GLY A 37 4.27 17.67 -11.24
CA GLY A 37 2.84 17.58 -10.97
C GLY A 37 2.03 17.59 -12.27
N VAL A 38 0.88 16.93 -12.28
CA VAL A 38 -0.02 16.92 -13.44
C VAL A 38 -1.38 17.47 -13.04
N THR A 39 -1.87 18.47 -13.77
CA THR A 39 -3.26 18.92 -13.74
C THR A 39 -3.64 19.47 -15.11
N PRO A 40 -4.53 18.78 -15.86
CA PRO A 40 -4.97 19.26 -17.17
C PRO A 40 -5.49 20.71 -17.13
N GLY A 41 -5.01 21.54 -18.05
CA GLY A 41 -5.35 22.96 -18.15
C GLY A 41 -4.57 23.88 -17.20
N LYS A 42 -3.58 23.35 -16.46
CA LYS A 42 -2.69 24.12 -15.58
C LYS A 42 -1.21 23.93 -15.88
N GLY A 43 -0.86 23.38 -17.04
CA GLY A 43 0.53 23.29 -17.49
C GLY A 43 1.24 24.64 -17.48
N GLY A 44 2.50 24.66 -17.08
CA GLY A 44 3.34 25.86 -16.93
C GLY A 44 3.16 26.61 -15.60
N GLN A 45 2.35 26.08 -14.68
CA GLN A 45 2.31 26.56 -13.29
C GLN A 45 3.35 25.85 -12.44
N GLU A 46 3.50 26.30 -11.19
CA GLU A 46 4.41 25.71 -10.21
C GLU A 46 3.67 25.52 -8.88
N PHE A 47 4.03 24.46 -8.13
CA PHE A 47 3.57 24.20 -6.78
C PHE A 47 4.75 23.79 -5.88
N LEU A 48 5.17 24.66 -4.96
CA LEU A 48 6.25 24.40 -4.01
C LEU A 48 7.58 24.00 -4.67
N GLY A 49 7.91 24.65 -5.79
CA GLY A 49 9.09 24.37 -6.60
C GLY A 49 8.94 23.17 -7.54
N VAL A 50 7.75 22.57 -7.62
CA VAL A 50 7.44 21.46 -8.54
C VAL A 50 6.65 22.01 -9.74
N ASP A 51 7.20 21.83 -10.94
CA ASP A 51 6.54 22.24 -12.18
C ASP A 51 5.29 21.41 -12.46
N VAL A 52 4.24 22.09 -12.95
CA VAL A 52 2.95 21.50 -13.28
C VAL A 52 2.79 21.38 -14.78
N TYR A 53 2.42 20.18 -15.22
CA TYR A 53 2.23 19.77 -16.61
C TYR A 53 0.75 19.47 -16.90
N ASN A 54 0.37 19.44 -18.17
CA ASN A 54 -0.99 19.08 -18.56
C ASN A 54 -1.21 17.56 -18.61
N SER A 55 -0.16 16.79 -18.92
CA SER A 55 -0.21 15.33 -19.06
C SER A 55 1.03 14.66 -18.47
N VAL A 56 0.92 13.36 -18.19
CA VAL A 56 2.06 12.49 -17.83
C VAL A 56 3.01 12.32 -19.01
N GLU A 57 2.48 12.30 -20.23
CA GLU A 57 3.28 12.18 -21.46
C GLU A 57 4.27 13.34 -21.58
N GLU A 58 3.81 14.59 -21.39
CA GLU A 58 4.67 15.78 -21.36
C GLU A 58 5.81 15.63 -20.34
N VAL A 59 5.51 15.16 -19.13
CA VAL A 59 6.54 14.93 -18.09
C VAL A 59 7.58 13.91 -18.56
N THR A 60 7.13 12.78 -19.14
CA THR A 60 8.03 11.68 -19.55
C THR A 60 8.88 12.02 -20.79
N GLU A 61 8.46 12.99 -21.59
CA GLU A 61 9.25 13.51 -22.72
C GLU A 61 10.35 14.47 -22.26
N GLU A 62 10.14 15.19 -21.15
CA GLU A 62 11.08 16.19 -20.64
C GLU A 62 12.05 15.66 -19.58
N MET A 63 11.62 14.70 -18.77
CA MET A 63 12.43 14.20 -17.65
C MET A 63 12.22 12.72 -17.35
N ASP A 64 13.20 12.15 -16.68
CA ASP A 64 13.15 10.78 -16.19
C ASP A 64 12.26 10.69 -14.94
N VAL A 65 11.15 9.99 -15.06
CA VAL A 65 10.15 9.74 -14.01
C VAL A 65 9.70 8.28 -14.11
N ASN A 66 9.56 7.60 -12.97
CA ASN A 66 9.23 6.16 -12.94
C ASN A 66 8.03 5.83 -12.05
N ALA A 67 7.52 6.78 -11.27
CA ALA A 67 6.38 6.58 -10.39
C ALA A 67 5.33 7.69 -10.50
N SER A 68 4.07 7.36 -10.21
CA SER A 68 2.95 8.30 -10.13
C SER A 68 2.09 8.02 -8.92
N ILE A 69 1.69 9.08 -8.22
CA ILE A 69 0.66 9.01 -7.18
C ILE A 69 -0.58 9.82 -7.59
N ILE A 70 -1.75 9.21 -7.43
CA ILE A 70 -3.04 9.72 -7.92
C ILE A 70 -3.91 10.20 -6.76
N PHE A 71 -4.21 11.50 -6.76
CA PHE A 71 -5.20 12.14 -5.86
C PHE A 71 -6.44 12.64 -6.62
N VAL A 72 -6.65 12.12 -7.84
CA VAL A 72 -7.74 12.49 -8.75
C VAL A 72 -9.07 11.88 -8.27
N PRO A 73 -10.19 12.63 -8.25
CA PRO A 73 -11.49 12.11 -7.82
C PRO A 73 -11.95 10.87 -8.61
N ALA A 74 -12.73 9.99 -7.96
CA ALA A 74 -13.13 8.68 -8.50
C ALA A 74 -13.66 8.68 -9.95
N PRO A 75 -14.53 9.63 -10.38
CA PRO A 75 -15.02 9.66 -11.75
C PRO A 75 -13.94 9.83 -12.84
N PHE A 76 -12.76 10.33 -12.47
CA PHE A 76 -11.65 10.59 -13.40
C PHE A 76 -10.42 9.72 -13.11
N ALA A 77 -10.48 8.89 -12.06
CA ALA A 77 -9.34 8.12 -11.60
C ALA A 77 -8.92 7.03 -12.59
N LYS A 78 -9.86 6.44 -13.35
CA LYS A 78 -9.53 5.46 -14.39
C LYS A 78 -8.66 6.06 -15.49
N ASP A 79 -9.06 7.20 -16.03
CA ASP A 79 -8.33 7.84 -17.13
C ASP A 79 -6.92 8.26 -16.65
N ALA A 80 -6.81 8.83 -15.46
CA ALA A 80 -5.52 9.16 -14.82
C ALA A 80 -4.64 7.91 -14.58
N ALA A 81 -5.25 6.78 -14.20
CA ALA A 81 -4.53 5.52 -14.01
C ALA A 81 -4.01 4.97 -15.33
N PHE A 82 -4.85 4.92 -16.37
CA PHE A 82 -4.45 4.50 -17.71
C PHE A 82 -3.32 5.35 -18.28
N GLU A 83 -3.40 6.67 -18.10
CA GLU A 83 -2.36 7.59 -18.50
C GLU A 83 -1.02 7.25 -17.82
N SER A 84 -1.00 7.07 -16.50
CA SER A 84 0.25 6.70 -15.80
C SER A 84 0.75 5.30 -16.14
N ILE A 85 -0.12 4.29 -16.21
CA ILE A 85 0.25 2.90 -16.50
C ILE A 85 0.90 2.78 -17.90
N LYS A 86 0.50 3.62 -18.85
CA LYS A 86 1.12 3.62 -20.19
C LYS A 86 2.60 3.97 -20.14
N HIS A 87 3.04 4.79 -19.18
CA HIS A 87 4.37 5.40 -19.18
C HIS A 87 5.26 4.98 -18.00
N LEU A 88 4.69 4.59 -16.86
CA LEU A 88 5.41 4.50 -15.58
C LEU A 88 5.37 3.09 -14.99
N ASP A 89 6.37 2.75 -14.17
CA ASP A 89 6.54 1.41 -13.61
C ASP A 89 5.70 1.18 -12.35
N LEU A 90 5.53 2.24 -11.54
CA LEU A 90 4.77 2.22 -10.29
C LEU A 90 3.66 3.27 -10.29
N VAL A 91 2.42 2.86 -10.03
CA VAL A 91 1.27 3.75 -9.88
C VAL A 91 0.57 3.53 -8.55
N VAL A 92 0.47 4.55 -7.72
CA VAL A 92 -0.19 4.52 -6.41
C VAL A 92 -1.52 5.28 -6.49
N ILE A 93 -2.64 4.57 -6.32
CA ILE A 93 -3.98 5.14 -6.47
C ILE A 93 -4.62 5.33 -5.09
N ILE A 94 -4.56 6.54 -4.54
CA ILE A 94 -5.11 6.81 -3.20
C ILE A 94 -6.64 6.80 -3.19
N THR A 95 -7.24 7.22 -4.31
CA THR A 95 -8.66 7.48 -4.45
C THR A 95 -9.55 6.31 -4.03
N GLU A 96 -10.50 6.58 -3.15
CA GLU A 96 -11.57 5.66 -2.75
C GLU A 96 -12.84 5.86 -3.61
N HIS A 97 -13.71 4.85 -3.64
CA HIS A 97 -15.00 4.84 -4.34
C HIS A 97 -14.90 4.82 -5.87
N ILE A 98 -13.81 4.30 -6.42
CA ILE A 98 -13.73 3.95 -7.83
C ILE A 98 -14.72 2.82 -8.11
N PRO A 99 -15.55 2.89 -9.16
CA PRO A 99 -16.44 1.79 -9.53
C PRO A 99 -15.65 0.49 -9.75
N VAL A 100 -16.12 -0.64 -9.20
CA VAL A 100 -15.41 -1.92 -9.29
C VAL A 100 -15.06 -2.30 -10.74
N HIS A 101 -15.97 -2.04 -11.69
CA HIS A 101 -15.71 -2.29 -13.10
C HIS A 101 -14.55 -1.45 -13.66
N ASP A 102 -14.41 -0.21 -13.21
CA ASP A 102 -13.27 0.62 -13.59
C ASP A 102 -11.98 0.10 -12.95
N SER A 103 -12.00 -0.31 -11.68
CA SER A 103 -10.85 -0.96 -11.03
C SER A 103 -10.42 -2.23 -11.76
N MET A 104 -11.36 -3.08 -12.18
CA MET A 104 -11.07 -4.27 -13.00
C MET A 104 -10.37 -3.92 -14.31
N GLN A 105 -10.83 -2.87 -15.00
CA GLN A 105 -10.20 -2.39 -16.24
C GLN A 105 -8.79 -1.84 -15.99
N ILE A 106 -8.58 -1.11 -14.89
CA ILE A 106 -7.26 -0.59 -14.47
C ILE A 106 -6.28 -1.75 -14.25
N MET A 107 -6.66 -2.76 -13.48
CA MET A 107 -5.76 -3.87 -13.14
C MET A 107 -5.46 -4.77 -14.35
N GLU A 108 -6.47 -5.03 -15.20
CA GLU A 108 -6.24 -5.75 -16.46
C GLU A 108 -5.26 -4.99 -17.38
N TYR A 109 -5.40 -3.66 -17.47
CA TYR A 109 -4.49 -2.84 -18.26
C TYR A 109 -3.07 -2.84 -17.67
N ALA A 110 -2.93 -2.67 -16.36
CA ALA A 110 -1.64 -2.75 -15.66
C ALA A 110 -0.93 -4.08 -15.89
N SER A 111 -1.67 -5.18 -15.78
CA SER A 111 -1.17 -6.55 -16.03
C SER A 111 -0.63 -6.70 -17.46
N ARG A 112 -1.41 -6.27 -18.47
CA ARG A 112 -0.97 -6.32 -19.88
C ARG A 112 0.27 -5.49 -20.16
N MET A 113 0.43 -4.37 -19.45
CA MET A 113 1.56 -3.47 -19.61
C MET A 113 2.77 -3.86 -18.73
N GLY A 114 2.63 -4.90 -17.90
CA GLY A 114 3.66 -5.33 -16.95
C GLY A 114 4.00 -4.27 -15.90
N LYS A 115 3.00 -3.46 -15.48
CA LYS A 115 3.19 -2.36 -14.53
C LYS A 115 2.66 -2.68 -13.15
N THR A 116 3.25 -2.07 -12.14
CA THR A 116 2.85 -2.24 -10.74
C THR A 116 1.85 -1.17 -10.33
N VAL A 117 0.74 -1.59 -9.71
CA VAL A 117 -0.27 -0.70 -9.15
C VAL A 117 -0.46 -0.99 -7.66
N ILE A 118 -0.47 0.05 -6.83
CA ILE A 118 -0.85 -0.03 -5.40
C ILE A 118 -2.20 0.68 -5.23
N GLY A 119 -3.15 0.03 -4.56
CA GLY A 119 -4.52 0.51 -4.43
C GLY A 119 -5.48 -0.05 -5.50
N PRO A 120 -6.66 0.57 -5.72
CA PRO A 120 -7.10 1.85 -5.15
C PRO A 120 -7.47 1.76 -3.67
N ASN A 121 -8.02 2.86 -3.11
CA ASN A 121 -8.45 2.93 -1.71
C ASN A 121 -7.37 2.47 -0.73
N THR A 122 -6.20 3.10 -0.82
CA THR A 122 -5.00 2.74 -0.05
C THR A 122 -4.40 3.96 0.64
N PRO A 123 -3.77 3.78 1.83
CA PRO A 123 -2.91 4.82 2.40
C PRO A 123 -1.65 5.10 1.55
N GLY A 124 -1.28 4.19 0.64
CA GLY A 124 -0.09 4.25 -0.19
C GLY A 124 1.08 3.39 0.34
N ILE A 125 2.30 3.82 0.07
CA ILE A 125 3.55 3.14 0.44
C ILE A 125 4.52 4.09 1.15
N ILE A 126 5.26 3.59 2.12
CA ILE A 126 6.35 4.32 2.79
C ILE A 126 7.55 3.41 3.01
N THR A 127 8.73 3.90 2.67
CA THR A 127 10.02 3.32 3.05
C THR A 127 10.69 4.35 3.96
N PRO A 128 10.73 4.12 5.28
CA PRO A 128 11.24 5.12 6.21
C PRO A 128 12.66 5.54 5.85
N GLY A 129 12.98 6.82 5.98
CA GLY A 129 14.28 7.38 5.60
C GLY A 129 14.45 7.72 4.11
N ILE A 130 13.74 7.00 3.23
CA ILE A 130 13.79 7.21 1.78
C ILE A 130 12.65 8.12 1.30
N GLY A 131 11.42 7.78 1.66
CA GLY A 131 10.27 8.55 1.20
C GLY A 131 8.93 7.90 1.49
N LYS A 132 7.87 8.67 1.19
CA LYS A 132 6.49 8.20 1.21
C LYS A 132 5.77 8.61 -0.06
N LEU A 133 4.95 7.70 -0.59
CA LEU A 133 3.95 7.97 -1.62
C LEU A 133 2.58 7.63 -1.02
N GLY A 134 1.95 8.61 -0.38
CA GLY A 134 0.67 8.38 0.27
C GLY A 134 0.25 9.40 1.31
N ILE A 135 -0.73 8.99 2.11
CA ILE A 135 -1.44 9.82 3.09
C ILE A 135 -1.12 9.44 4.55
N MET A 136 -0.21 8.49 4.75
CA MET A 136 0.23 8.07 6.08
C MET A 136 0.97 9.20 6.83
N PRO A 137 0.78 9.30 8.16
CA PRO A 137 1.55 10.21 8.99
C PRO A 137 2.98 9.68 9.17
N THR A 138 3.99 10.51 8.99
CA THR A 138 5.40 10.05 8.94
C THR A 138 6.05 9.81 10.30
N HIS A 139 5.63 10.55 11.32
CA HIS A 139 6.28 10.57 12.64
C HIS A 139 6.19 9.24 13.43
N ILE A 140 5.36 8.30 12.98
CA ILE A 140 5.21 6.97 13.59
C ILE A 140 6.07 5.89 12.92
N PHE A 141 6.74 6.25 11.82
CA PHE A 141 7.59 5.33 11.07
C PHE A 141 9.06 5.64 11.31
N THR A 142 9.86 4.61 11.51
CA THR A 142 11.33 4.69 11.67
C THR A 142 11.99 3.60 10.85
N GLU A 143 13.21 3.84 10.38
CA GLU A 143 13.99 2.82 9.66
C GLU A 143 14.16 1.58 10.53
N GLY A 144 14.00 0.40 9.92
CA GLY A 144 14.10 -0.88 10.59
C GLY A 144 14.00 -2.05 9.62
N THR A 145 13.74 -3.24 10.16
CA THR A 145 13.79 -4.49 9.37
C THR A 145 12.45 -5.22 9.27
N ILE A 146 11.36 -4.63 9.75
CA ILE A 146 10.03 -5.24 9.69
C ILE A 146 9.27 -4.72 8.47
N GLY A 147 8.93 -5.61 7.54
CA GLY A 147 8.05 -5.30 6.42
C GLY A 147 6.59 -5.30 6.87
N ILE A 148 5.76 -4.38 6.37
CA ILE A 148 4.31 -4.39 6.64
C ILE A 148 3.53 -4.42 5.33
N VAL A 149 2.56 -5.34 5.22
CA VAL A 149 1.57 -5.36 4.14
C VAL A 149 0.16 -5.35 4.74
N SER A 150 -0.72 -4.49 4.23
CA SER A 150 -2.01 -4.24 4.87
C SER A 150 -3.12 -3.81 3.94
N ARG A 151 -4.34 -4.27 4.22
CA ARG A 151 -5.58 -3.76 3.60
C ARG A 151 -6.12 -2.47 4.26
N SER A 152 -5.63 -2.13 5.45
CA SER A 152 -6.18 -1.04 6.27
C SER A 152 -5.16 0.04 6.60
N GLY A 153 -5.51 1.31 6.35
CA GLY A 153 -4.66 2.46 6.67
C GLY A 153 -4.37 2.61 8.17
N THR A 154 -5.40 2.86 8.98
CA THR A 154 -5.22 3.16 10.41
C THR A 154 -4.66 2.00 11.22
N LEU A 155 -4.98 0.75 10.85
CA LEU A 155 -4.36 -0.41 11.49
C LEU A 155 -2.87 -0.50 11.13
N THR A 156 -2.48 -0.19 9.88
CA THR A 156 -1.04 -0.10 9.53
C THR A 156 -0.30 0.86 10.45
N TYR A 157 -0.93 2.01 10.77
CA TYR A 157 -0.33 3.04 11.62
C TYR A 157 -0.15 2.55 13.06
N GLU A 158 -1.14 1.84 13.59
CA GLU A 158 -1.09 1.25 14.93
C GLU A 158 0.09 0.27 15.06
N PHE A 159 0.23 -0.65 14.11
CA PHE A 159 1.33 -1.62 14.11
C PHE A 159 2.69 -0.95 13.91
N ALA A 160 2.80 0.00 12.97
CA ALA A 160 4.04 0.76 12.75
C ALA A 160 4.47 1.54 14.00
N ALA A 161 3.53 2.19 14.69
CA ALA A 161 3.81 2.93 15.91
C ALA A 161 4.37 2.01 17.02
N GLN A 162 3.76 0.84 17.22
CA GLN A 162 4.22 -0.12 18.24
C GLN A 162 5.61 -0.69 17.92
N LEU A 163 5.86 -1.01 16.65
CA LEU A 163 7.18 -1.49 16.19
C LEU A 163 8.26 -0.41 16.35
N THR A 164 7.93 0.83 16.01
CA THR A 164 8.81 1.99 16.21
C THR A 164 9.12 2.20 17.69
N GLU A 165 8.10 2.20 18.56
CA GLU A 165 8.30 2.37 20.02
C GLU A 165 9.14 1.24 20.63
N ALA A 166 9.01 0.03 20.10
CA ALA A 166 9.79 -1.14 20.51
C ALA A 166 11.22 -1.17 19.95
N GLY A 167 11.59 -0.23 19.06
CA GLY A 167 12.91 -0.13 18.45
C GLY A 167 13.16 -1.06 17.25
N PHE A 168 12.12 -1.68 16.69
CA PHE A 168 12.23 -2.54 15.50
C PHE A 168 12.23 -1.74 14.19
N GLY A 169 11.47 -0.64 14.14
CA GLY A 169 11.27 0.14 12.92
C GLY A 169 10.61 -0.67 11.79
N GLN A 170 10.64 -0.14 10.58
CA GLN A 170 10.08 -0.77 9.38
C GLN A 170 11.05 -0.67 8.20
N SER A 171 11.10 -1.72 7.38
CA SER A 171 11.81 -1.69 6.10
C SER A 171 10.99 -0.94 5.06
N THR A 172 9.83 -1.49 4.69
CA THR A 172 8.82 -0.84 3.85
C THR A 172 7.43 -1.21 4.35
N CYS A 173 6.49 -0.26 4.32
CA CYS A 173 5.07 -0.48 4.60
C CYS A 173 4.23 -0.24 3.36
N VAL A 174 3.48 -1.26 2.92
CA VAL A 174 2.63 -1.22 1.73
C VAL A 174 1.16 -1.41 2.13
N GLY A 175 0.36 -0.35 1.93
CA GLY A 175 -1.09 -0.49 1.92
C GLY A 175 -1.55 -1.01 0.57
N ILE A 176 -2.06 -2.24 0.47
CA ILE A 176 -2.55 -2.78 -0.81
C ILE A 176 -3.93 -2.23 -1.19
N GLY A 177 -4.72 -1.83 -0.19
CA GLY A 177 -6.03 -1.19 -0.34
C GLY A 177 -7.19 -2.02 0.19
N GLY A 178 -8.32 -1.35 0.46
CA GLY A 178 -9.55 -1.94 1.02
C GLY A 178 -10.62 -2.31 -0.02
N ASP A 179 -10.36 -2.04 -1.30
CA ASP A 179 -11.31 -2.34 -2.37
C ASP A 179 -11.28 -3.83 -2.79
N PRO A 180 -12.37 -4.39 -3.36
CA PRO A 180 -12.41 -5.79 -3.77
C PRO A 180 -11.43 -6.14 -4.90
N VAL A 181 -11.01 -5.14 -5.68
CA VAL A 181 -10.09 -5.30 -6.81
C VAL A 181 -8.98 -4.26 -6.64
N THR A 182 -7.81 -4.73 -6.22
CA THR A 182 -6.58 -3.95 -6.06
C THR A 182 -5.53 -4.39 -7.08
N GLY A 183 -4.45 -3.61 -7.22
CA GLY A 183 -3.29 -3.98 -8.02
C GLY A 183 -2.50 -5.11 -7.36
N LEU A 184 -1.48 -4.76 -6.58
CA LEU A 184 -0.77 -5.73 -5.74
C LEU A 184 -1.71 -6.33 -4.69
N GLY A 185 -1.59 -7.64 -4.46
CA GLY A 185 -2.16 -8.36 -3.33
C GLY A 185 -1.11 -8.74 -2.29
N PHE A 186 -1.52 -9.52 -1.29
CA PHE A 186 -0.61 -10.00 -0.25
C PHE A 186 0.54 -10.83 -0.81
N VAL A 187 0.26 -11.79 -1.70
CA VAL A 187 1.28 -12.68 -2.28
C VAL A 187 2.36 -11.88 -2.99
N ASP A 188 1.98 -10.92 -3.84
CA ASP A 188 2.95 -10.11 -4.60
C ASP A 188 3.89 -9.32 -3.68
N VAL A 189 3.37 -8.81 -2.56
CA VAL A 189 4.16 -8.04 -1.59
C VAL A 189 5.02 -8.96 -0.72
N LEU A 190 4.49 -10.12 -0.31
CA LEU A 190 5.23 -11.13 0.43
C LEU A 190 6.42 -11.68 -0.37
N GLU A 191 6.25 -11.93 -1.67
CA GLU A 191 7.34 -12.31 -2.58
C GLU A 191 8.47 -11.29 -2.57
N ARG A 192 8.13 -10.00 -2.66
CA ARG A 192 9.11 -8.91 -2.62
C ARG A 192 9.80 -8.82 -1.27
N PHE A 193 9.08 -9.03 -0.17
CA PHE A 193 9.68 -9.04 1.16
C PHE A 193 10.58 -10.24 1.38
N GLU A 194 10.25 -11.43 0.86
CA GLU A 194 11.12 -12.61 0.91
C GLU A 194 12.47 -12.31 0.24
N ASP A 195 12.45 -11.67 -0.93
CA ASP A 195 13.64 -11.32 -1.69
C ASP A 195 14.43 -10.12 -1.11
N ASP A 196 13.82 -9.30 -0.25
CA ASP A 196 14.46 -8.09 0.27
C ASP A 196 15.42 -8.36 1.44
N PRO A 197 16.75 -8.25 1.28
CA PRO A 197 17.70 -8.48 2.37
C PRO A 197 17.58 -7.47 3.52
N GLY A 198 16.88 -6.34 3.32
CA GLY A 198 16.59 -5.37 4.38
C GLY A 198 15.39 -5.72 5.26
N THR A 199 14.68 -6.81 4.96
CA THR A 199 13.51 -7.27 5.71
C THR A 199 13.83 -8.58 6.42
N ASP A 200 13.72 -8.60 7.75
CA ASP A 200 13.93 -9.77 8.60
C ASP A 200 12.64 -10.53 8.90
N ALA A 201 11.51 -9.82 8.98
CA ALA A 201 10.19 -10.37 9.29
C ALA A 201 9.09 -9.53 8.64
N VAL A 202 7.91 -10.12 8.47
CA VAL A 202 6.76 -9.44 7.84
C VAL A 202 5.55 -9.43 8.77
N VAL A 203 4.85 -8.29 8.84
CA VAL A 203 3.53 -8.17 9.45
C VAL A 203 2.47 -8.06 8.35
N LEU A 204 1.55 -9.03 8.32
CA LEU A 204 0.39 -9.07 7.43
C LEU A 204 -0.87 -8.62 8.19
N ILE A 205 -1.50 -7.55 7.72
CA ILE A 205 -2.72 -7.00 8.33
C ILE A 205 -3.90 -7.19 7.38
N GLY A 206 -4.70 -8.20 7.67
CA GLY A 206 -5.89 -8.57 6.91
C GLY A 206 -7.20 -8.09 7.54
N GLU A 207 -8.28 -8.38 6.83
CA GLU A 207 -9.65 -8.11 7.27
C GLU A 207 -10.61 -9.16 6.73
N ILE A 208 -11.87 -9.11 7.15
CA ILE A 208 -12.93 -9.95 6.57
C ILE A 208 -13.12 -9.69 5.07
N GLY A 209 -13.71 -10.67 4.39
CA GLY A 209 -14.08 -10.59 2.97
C GLY A 209 -12.98 -11.02 2.01
N GLY A 210 -13.39 -11.64 0.90
CA GLY A 210 -12.50 -12.27 -0.06
C GLY A 210 -11.72 -13.46 0.52
N ASP A 211 -10.71 -13.92 -0.22
CA ASP A 211 -9.86 -15.07 0.10
C ASP A 211 -8.36 -14.72 0.06
N ALA A 212 -8.02 -13.42 0.07
CA ALA A 212 -6.67 -12.95 -0.19
C ALA A 212 -5.66 -13.42 0.87
N GLU A 213 -6.09 -13.47 2.13
CA GLU A 213 -5.31 -13.95 3.27
C GLU A 213 -5.12 -15.47 3.23
N GLU A 214 -6.12 -16.24 2.79
CA GLU A 214 -6.01 -17.68 2.59
C GLU A 214 -5.06 -18.01 1.42
N ARG A 215 -5.09 -17.22 0.34
CA ARG A 215 -4.10 -17.32 -0.74
C ARG A 215 -2.70 -16.93 -0.27
N ALA A 216 -2.58 -15.90 0.58
CA ALA A 216 -1.31 -15.53 1.20
C ALA A 216 -0.75 -16.68 2.04
N ALA A 217 -1.60 -17.39 2.81
CA ALA A 217 -1.18 -18.55 3.58
C ALA A 217 -0.49 -19.62 2.72
N SER A 218 -1.01 -19.88 1.51
CA SER A 218 -0.39 -20.85 0.58
C SER A 218 1.03 -20.45 0.15
N TYR A 219 1.32 -19.14 0.08
CA TYR A 219 2.67 -18.64 -0.21
C TYR A 219 3.57 -18.65 1.03
N ILE A 220 3.01 -18.29 2.20
CA ILE A 220 3.72 -18.24 3.49
C ILE A 220 4.35 -19.59 3.85
N GLU A 221 3.72 -20.71 3.50
CA GLU A 221 4.29 -22.07 3.68
C GLU A 221 5.71 -22.23 3.09
N GLN A 222 6.06 -21.42 2.09
CA GLN A 222 7.33 -21.48 1.36
C GLN A 222 8.30 -20.36 1.76
N MET A 223 7.86 -19.38 2.55
CA MET A 223 8.69 -18.26 2.97
C MET A 223 9.72 -18.70 4.02
N SER A 224 10.93 -18.18 3.93
CA SER A 224 11.95 -18.38 4.97
C SER A 224 11.82 -17.35 6.09
N LYS A 225 11.28 -16.17 5.79
CA LYS A 225 11.10 -15.10 6.76
C LYS A 225 9.85 -15.31 7.61
N PRO A 226 9.93 -15.08 8.94
CA PRO A 226 8.77 -15.22 9.81
C PRO A 226 7.69 -14.19 9.45
N VAL A 227 6.45 -14.67 9.43
CA VAL A 227 5.25 -13.85 9.18
C VAL A 227 4.40 -13.80 10.43
N PHE A 228 4.05 -12.58 10.84
CA PHE A 228 3.09 -12.31 11.89
C PHE A 228 1.83 -11.73 11.25
N ALA A 229 0.65 -12.10 11.73
CA ALA A 229 -0.58 -11.63 11.11
C ALA A 229 -1.62 -11.16 12.12
N PHE A 230 -2.47 -10.25 11.67
CA PHE A 230 -3.66 -9.83 12.38
C PHE A 230 -4.85 -9.75 11.42
N ILE A 231 -5.97 -10.35 11.81
CA ILE A 231 -7.20 -10.33 11.01
C ILE A 231 -8.27 -9.53 11.73
N SER A 232 -8.61 -8.37 11.19
CA SER A 232 -9.68 -7.53 11.73
C SER A 232 -11.07 -8.07 11.36
N GLY A 233 -12.09 -7.70 12.16
CA GLY A 233 -13.49 -8.02 11.86
C GLY A 233 -14.01 -9.35 12.44
N ALA A 234 -13.34 -9.92 13.45
CA ALA A 234 -13.79 -11.16 14.12
C ALA A 234 -15.23 -11.10 14.67
N THR A 235 -15.70 -9.91 15.05
CA THR A 235 -17.06 -9.69 15.57
C THR A 235 -18.02 -9.08 14.53
N ALA A 236 -17.65 -9.09 13.25
CA ALA A 236 -18.48 -8.51 12.20
C ALA A 236 -19.71 -9.38 11.91
N PRO A 237 -20.91 -8.77 11.77
CA PRO A 237 -22.10 -9.51 11.39
C PRO A 237 -22.04 -9.95 9.91
N PRO A 238 -22.49 -11.17 9.58
CA PRO A 238 -22.56 -11.64 8.19
C PRO A 238 -23.40 -10.73 7.27
N GLY A 239 -23.01 -10.62 6.00
CA GLY A 239 -23.77 -9.86 4.98
C GLY A 239 -23.75 -8.34 5.15
N LYS A 240 -22.94 -7.80 6.08
CA LYS A 240 -22.81 -6.36 6.30
C LYS A 240 -21.44 -5.88 5.83
N ARG A 241 -21.42 -4.83 5.02
CA ARG A 241 -20.21 -4.11 4.65
C ARG A 241 -19.67 -3.29 5.82
N MET A 242 -18.39 -3.45 6.14
CA MET A 242 -17.71 -2.80 7.27
C MET A 242 -16.77 -1.68 6.80
N GLY A 243 -17.34 -0.53 6.41
CA GLY A 243 -16.55 0.61 5.92
C GLY A 243 -16.01 0.37 4.52
N HIS A 244 -14.90 -0.36 4.41
CA HIS A 244 -14.28 -0.72 3.14
C HIS A 244 -15.22 -1.50 2.22
N ALA A 245 -15.07 -1.28 0.91
CA ALA A 245 -15.88 -1.95 -0.10
C ALA A 245 -15.67 -3.47 -0.11
N GLY A 246 -14.45 -3.95 0.16
CA GLY A 246 -14.11 -5.37 0.24
C GLY A 246 -14.40 -6.05 1.57
N ALA A 247 -14.74 -5.31 2.63
CA ALA A 247 -14.95 -5.84 3.98
C ALA A 247 -16.37 -6.36 4.19
N ILE A 248 -16.73 -7.47 3.52
CA ILE A 248 -18.04 -8.12 3.62
C ILE A 248 -17.89 -9.65 3.64
N ILE A 249 -18.61 -10.31 4.55
CA ILE A 249 -18.70 -11.79 4.61
C ILE A 249 -19.88 -12.25 3.76
N GLU A 250 -19.62 -13.02 2.71
CA GLU A 250 -20.62 -13.57 1.80
C GLU A 250 -20.54 -15.09 1.72
N GLY A 251 -21.70 -15.77 1.73
CA GLY A 251 -21.78 -17.22 1.54
C GLY A 251 -21.02 -18.10 2.56
N GLY A 252 -20.64 -17.54 3.72
CA GLY A 252 -19.80 -18.24 4.72
C GLY A 252 -18.30 -18.22 4.41
N THR A 253 -17.88 -17.53 3.34
CA THR A 253 -16.48 -17.33 2.95
C THR A 253 -15.97 -15.95 3.41
N GLY A 254 -14.66 -15.84 3.64
CA GLY A 254 -14.02 -14.59 4.07
C GLY A 254 -14.24 -14.23 5.54
N THR A 255 -14.50 -15.21 6.41
CA THR A 255 -14.59 -14.96 7.86
C THR A 255 -13.20 -14.74 8.46
N ALA A 256 -13.12 -13.98 9.55
CA ALA A 256 -11.84 -13.81 10.25
C ALA A 256 -11.26 -15.14 10.77
N SER A 257 -12.14 -16.08 11.19
CA SER A 257 -11.73 -17.38 11.71
C SER A 257 -11.09 -18.26 10.63
N SER A 258 -11.69 -18.34 9.44
CA SER A 258 -11.14 -19.14 8.33
C SER A 258 -9.77 -18.62 7.88
N LYS A 259 -9.63 -17.29 7.80
CA LYS A 259 -8.35 -16.62 7.50
C LYS A 259 -7.29 -16.93 8.54
N ARG A 260 -7.64 -16.83 9.83
CA ARG A 260 -6.74 -17.16 10.94
C ARG A 260 -6.27 -18.61 10.86
N GLU A 261 -7.20 -19.56 10.71
CA GLU A 261 -6.88 -20.98 10.63
C GLU A 261 -5.93 -21.29 9.46
N ALA A 262 -6.16 -20.68 8.29
CA ALA A 262 -5.29 -20.84 7.13
C ALA A 262 -3.87 -20.30 7.40
N LEU A 263 -3.77 -19.09 7.95
CA LEU A 263 -2.47 -18.46 8.24
C LEU A 263 -1.68 -19.21 9.33
N GLU A 264 -2.34 -19.64 10.40
CA GLU A 264 -1.71 -20.45 11.45
C GLU A 264 -1.22 -21.80 10.89
N ALA A 265 -2.01 -22.45 10.03
CA ALA A 265 -1.62 -23.70 9.38
C ALA A 265 -0.39 -23.54 8.46
N ALA A 266 -0.24 -22.36 7.85
CA ALA A 266 0.91 -22.01 7.02
C ALA A 266 2.17 -21.63 7.83
N GLY A 267 2.08 -21.55 9.17
CA GLY A 267 3.20 -21.21 10.04
C GLY A 267 3.30 -19.73 10.40
N ALA A 268 2.32 -18.89 10.05
CA ALA A 268 2.27 -17.51 10.52
C ALA A 268 1.85 -17.44 11.99
N VAL A 269 2.39 -16.49 12.74
CA VAL A 269 1.96 -16.20 14.12
C VAL A 269 0.81 -15.20 14.08
N VAL A 270 -0.42 -15.65 14.34
CA VAL A 270 -1.60 -14.78 14.27
C VAL A 270 -1.97 -14.19 15.64
N VAL A 271 -1.80 -12.87 15.80
CA VAL A 271 -2.11 -12.18 17.06
C VAL A 271 -3.59 -11.81 17.18
N ASP A 272 -4.13 -11.86 18.40
CA ASP A 272 -5.53 -11.48 18.69
C ASP A 272 -5.74 -9.97 18.82
N ARG A 273 -4.66 -9.23 19.08
CA ARG A 273 -4.69 -7.78 19.33
C ARG A 273 -3.39 -7.15 18.83
N PRO A 274 -3.42 -5.90 18.33
CA PRO A 274 -2.21 -5.22 17.90
C PRO A 274 -1.10 -5.22 18.94
N SER A 275 -1.44 -4.96 20.21
CA SER A 275 -0.47 -4.86 21.33
C SER A 275 0.35 -6.12 21.61
N ALA A 276 0.03 -7.28 21.03
CA ALA A 276 0.79 -8.51 21.20
C ALA A 276 1.92 -8.67 20.18
N ILE A 277 1.92 -7.89 19.08
CA ILE A 277 2.82 -8.10 17.95
C ILE A 277 4.30 -8.00 18.33
N VAL A 278 4.63 -7.03 19.19
CA VAL A 278 6.00 -6.76 19.62
C VAL A 278 6.58 -7.94 20.41
N ASP A 279 5.78 -8.53 21.30
CA ASP A 279 6.21 -9.64 22.14
C ASP A 279 6.45 -10.91 21.32
N GLU A 280 5.59 -11.17 20.33
CA GLU A 280 5.76 -12.32 19.42
C GLU A 280 7.00 -12.15 18.52
N ILE A 281 7.24 -10.95 18.00
CA ILE A 281 8.44 -10.66 17.20
C ILE A 281 9.71 -10.85 18.04
N ARG A 282 9.75 -10.32 19.28
CA ARG A 282 10.88 -10.53 20.20
C ARG A 282 11.13 -12.02 20.46
N ALA A 283 10.06 -12.78 20.72
CA ALA A 283 10.15 -14.20 21.01
C ALA A 283 10.75 -14.99 19.83
N GLN A 284 10.31 -14.69 18.60
CA GLN A 284 10.73 -15.44 17.42
C GLN A 284 12.08 -14.99 16.85
N LEU A 285 12.39 -13.69 16.87
CA LEU A 285 13.68 -13.16 16.40
C LEU A 285 14.79 -13.27 17.45
N GLY A 286 14.47 -13.64 18.70
CA GLY A 286 15.45 -13.80 19.77
C GLY A 286 16.05 -12.47 20.28
N VAL A 287 15.36 -11.36 20.06
CA VAL A 287 15.78 -10.02 20.48
C VAL A 287 15.12 -9.70 21.83
N ARG A 288 15.93 -9.34 22.84
CA ARG A 288 15.44 -8.94 24.17
C ARG A 288 15.10 -7.46 24.24
#